data_AF-A0A2Z3GSD4-F1
#
_entry.id   AF-A0A2Z3GSD4-F1
#
_cell.length_a   1.000
_cell.length_b   1.000
_cell.length_c   1.000
_cell.angle_alpha   90.00
_cell.angle_beta   90.00
_cell.angle_gamma   90.00
#
_symmetry.space_group_name_H-M   'P 1'
#
loop_
_entity.id
_entity.type
_entity.pdbx_description
1 polymer ?
#
loop_
_entity_poly.entity_id
_entity_poly.type
_entity_poly.pdbx_seq_one_letter_code
_entity_poly.pdbx_strand_id
1 'polypeptide(L)'
;MPNPPLPAGCAGGKPPFFAVWRTLTLSALLLVGPRPGVGQTTISPAATPRAAVAGAPRGRTAVQYAKGFTISYVAGGKLVTILSPFEQKTTATRYLLVPRGAGRPAGYADAHVIETPLRSLVALSSMHVALADFLGAADLVVGLGSFKYASAAPVRQRIAAGKIYEVGQGKELNNEELIAHHPDLVMATGWPGESLARFQTLEAAGVPVMINSEWVETTPLARAEWVKVLAALLNKEDLVNRKFDQVARSYHRLAALGHYAAQRPKVVVGLPFKDVWYVPDTDSYLTQFLRDAGCTYAWDQARAPSGSLALSFETVAPVALTADYWLQTGTAATKADILAQDARYAAFAPFQTGRVYNNNRRTNAQGSNDYWESGAVRPDLVLSDLIKILHPELLPSWQLYYYQWLK
;
A
#
# COMPACT_ATOMS: atom_id res chain seq x y z
N MET A 1 -12.48 9.01 -1.50
CA MET A 1 -13.06 8.53 -0.23
C MET A 1 -11.95 7.82 0.52
N PRO A 2 -11.85 7.90 1.86
CA PRO A 2 -11.02 6.93 2.58
C PRO A 2 -11.63 5.53 2.36
N ASN A 3 -10.81 4.49 2.42
CA ASN A 3 -11.24 3.10 2.23
C ASN A 3 -12.54 2.80 3.00
N PRO A 4 -13.45 1.97 2.45
CA PRO A 4 -14.61 1.55 3.21
C PRO A 4 -14.14 0.78 4.45
N PRO A 5 -14.72 1.03 5.64
CA PRO A 5 -14.45 0.21 6.81
C PRO A 5 -14.96 -1.21 6.55
N LEU A 6 -14.18 -2.21 6.96
CA LEU A 6 -14.57 -3.61 6.94
C LEU A 6 -15.88 -3.81 7.75
N PRO A 7 -16.82 -4.66 7.29
CA PRO A 7 -18.04 -4.91 8.03
C PRO A 7 -17.75 -5.64 9.34
N ALA A 8 -18.22 -5.07 10.45
CA ALA A 8 -18.26 -5.74 11.74
C ALA A 8 -19.25 -6.91 11.69
N GLY A 9 -18.74 -8.13 11.81
CA GLY A 9 -19.58 -9.33 11.96
C GLY A 9 -20.21 -9.37 13.35
N CYS A 10 -21.53 -9.29 13.40
CA CYS A 10 -22.31 -9.65 14.58
C CYS A 10 -22.21 -11.16 14.83
N ALA A 11 -21.78 -11.56 16.02
CA ALA A 11 -22.16 -12.84 16.61
C ALA A 11 -22.13 -12.70 18.13
N GLY A 12 -23.32 -12.50 18.72
CA GLY A 12 -23.54 -12.68 20.14
C GLY A 12 -23.52 -14.16 20.48
N GLY A 13 -22.89 -14.47 21.61
CA GLY A 13 -22.89 -15.81 22.21
C GLY A 13 -22.19 -15.75 23.56
N LYS A 14 -22.97 -15.62 24.64
CA LYS A 14 -22.51 -15.91 26.01
C LYS A 14 -22.00 -17.36 26.07
N PRO A 15 -21.02 -17.68 26.91
CA PRO A 15 -21.33 -18.49 28.10
C PRO A 15 -20.45 -18.09 29.32
N PRO A 16 -20.36 -18.84 30.43
CA PRO A 16 -20.90 -18.38 31.71
C PRO A 16 -19.83 -18.09 32.78
N PHE A 17 -20.32 -17.49 33.87
CA PHE A 17 -19.79 -17.42 35.22
C PHE A 17 -18.76 -18.51 35.61
N PHE A 18 -17.62 -18.07 36.13
CA PHE A 18 -17.00 -18.66 37.33
C PHE A 18 -16.28 -17.58 38.15
N ALA A 19 -16.56 -17.59 39.45
CA ALA A 19 -16.08 -16.62 40.43
C ALA A 19 -14.73 -17.05 41.04
N VAL A 20 -13.85 -16.04 41.15
CA VAL A 20 -12.95 -15.63 42.26
C VAL A 20 -12.59 -16.65 43.35
N TRP A 21 -11.31 -16.60 43.77
CA TRP A 21 -10.70 -16.61 45.13
C TRP A 21 -9.21 -17.04 44.95
N ARG A 22 -8.10 -16.42 45.41
CA ARG A 22 -7.66 -15.79 46.68
C ARG A 22 -6.33 -15.03 46.38
N THR A 23 -6.15 -13.75 46.72
CA THR A 23 -5.39 -13.16 47.86
C THR A 23 -3.92 -13.57 48.13
N LEU A 24 -3.08 -12.52 48.20
CA LEU A 24 -1.89 -12.26 49.07
C LEU A 24 -0.60 -13.06 48.72
N THR A 25 0.64 -12.52 48.73
CA THR A 25 1.26 -11.62 49.73
C THR A 25 2.59 -11.01 49.22
N LEU A 26 3.01 -9.96 49.94
CA LEU A 26 4.18 -9.07 49.84
C LEU A 26 5.56 -9.68 50.20
N SER A 27 6.63 -8.91 49.89
CA SER A 27 7.97 -8.83 50.53
C SER A 27 9.12 -9.55 49.79
N ALA A 28 10.37 -9.08 49.72
CA ALA A 28 11.07 -7.86 50.17
C ALA A 28 12.45 -7.76 49.47
N LEU A 29 13.02 -6.55 49.51
CA LEU A 29 14.39 -6.15 49.12
C LEU A 29 15.51 -7.04 49.70
N LEU A 30 16.68 -7.03 49.01
CA LEU A 30 18.00 -6.80 49.63
C LEU A 30 19.04 -6.33 48.59
N LEU A 31 19.61 -5.14 48.85
CA LEU A 31 20.82 -4.59 48.22
C LEU A 31 22.07 -5.22 48.86
N VAL A 32 23.13 -5.50 48.09
CA VAL A 32 24.55 -5.25 48.48
C VAL A 32 25.45 -5.10 47.23
N GLY A 33 25.96 -3.88 47.01
CA GLY A 33 27.41 -3.54 47.03
C GLY A 33 28.36 -3.95 45.88
N PRO A 34 29.29 -3.07 45.43
CA PRO A 34 30.06 -3.19 44.18
C PRO A 34 31.51 -3.68 44.37
N ARG A 35 32.17 -4.15 43.30
CA ARG A 35 33.65 -4.25 43.16
C ARG A 35 34.09 -4.31 41.66
N PRO A 36 35.37 -4.06 41.31
CA PRO A 36 35.72 -3.06 40.29
C PRO A 36 36.39 -3.61 39.02
N GLY A 37 36.31 -2.79 37.96
CA GLY A 37 37.35 -2.49 36.96
C GLY A 37 38.11 -3.61 36.26
N VAL A 38 37.80 -3.86 34.99
CA VAL A 38 38.77 -4.32 33.98
C VAL A 38 38.49 -3.63 32.62
N GLY A 39 39.53 -2.94 32.13
CA GLY A 39 39.88 -2.62 30.74
C GLY A 39 38.82 -2.48 29.66
N GLN A 40 38.61 -1.24 29.21
CA GLN A 40 38.05 -0.94 27.89
C GLN A 40 39.00 -1.42 26.79
N THR A 41 38.52 -2.33 25.94
CA THR A 41 39.02 -2.49 24.56
C THR A 41 37.80 -2.37 23.65
N THR A 42 37.57 -1.17 23.11
CA THR A 42 36.54 -0.91 22.13
C THR A 42 36.98 -1.46 20.78
N ILE A 43 36.68 -2.73 20.52
CA ILE A 43 36.70 -3.27 19.16
C ILE A 43 35.46 -2.71 18.45
N SER A 44 35.68 -1.69 17.60
CA SER A 44 34.66 -1.29 16.63
C SER A 44 34.36 -2.49 15.72
N PRO A 45 33.09 -2.91 15.56
CA PRO A 45 32.77 -3.87 14.53
C PRO A 45 32.92 -3.17 13.18
N ALA A 46 33.93 -3.57 12.42
CA ALA A 46 34.09 -3.21 11.03
C ALA A 46 32.78 -3.54 10.30
N ALA A 47 32.18 -2.51 9.70
CA ALA A 47 31.01 -2.67 8.85
C ALA A 47 31.39 -3.59 7.67
N THR A 48 30.88 -4.81 7.68
CA THR A 48 30.94 -5.70 6.54
C THR A 48 30.28 -4.99 5.35
N PRO A 49 30.97 -4.84 4.19
CA PRO A 49 30.33 -4.25 3.02
C PRO A 49 29.17 -5.17 2.62
N ARG A 50 27.94 -4.65 2.74
CA ARG A 50 26.72 -5.29 2.27
C ARG A 50 26.92 -5.59 0.79
N ALA A 51 26.94 -6.88 0.45
CA ALA A 51 27.16 -7.37 -0.90
C ALA A 51 26.26 -6.61 -1.89
N ALA A 52 26.87 -6.07 -2.94
CA ALA A 52 26.14 -5.55 -4.09
C ALA A 52 25.17 -6.63 -4.59
N VAL A 53 23.90 -6.29 -4.68
CA VAL A 53 22.85 -7.20 -5.16
C VAL A 53 23.23 -7.62 -6.58
N ALA A 54 23.65 -8.88 -6.75
CA ALA A 54 23.82 -9.46 -8.07
C ALA A 54 22.49 -9.34 -8.81
N GLY A 55 22.49 -8.69 -9.99
CA GLY A 55 21.28 -8.51 -10.79
C GLY A 55 20.63 -9.86 -11.07
N ALA A 56 19.30 -9.90 -11.06
CA ALA A 56 18.56 -11.12 -11.40
C ALA A 56 19.00 -11.63 -12.79
N PRO A 57 19.08 -12.95 -13.01
CA PRO A 57 19.35 -13.50 -14.35
C PRO A 57 18.37 -12.92 -15.38
N ARG A 58 18.82 -12.74 -16.63
CA ARG A 58 17.94 -12.23 -17.70
C ARG A 58 16.63 -13.02 -17.78
N GLY A 59 15.53 -12.30 -17.98
CA GLY A 59 14.18 -12.88 -18.01
C GLY A 59 13.69 -13.40 -16.65
N ARG A 60 14.36 -13.04 -15.56
CA ARG A 60 13.94 -13.39 -14.19
C ARG A 60 13.87 -12.18 -13.29
N THR A 61 13.03 -12.25 -12.27
CA THR A 61 12.93 -11.26 -11.20
C THR A 61 13.03 -11.93 -9.83
N ALA A 62 13.56 -11.19 -8.85
CA ALA A 62 13.59 -11.59 -7.45
C ALA A 62 12.73 -10.64 -6.63
N VAL A 63 11.98 -11.18 -5.66
CA VAL A 63 11.19 -10.39 -4.70
C VAL A 63 12.09 -10.06 -3.50
N GLN A 64 12.18 -8.78 -3.14
CA GLN A 64 13.11 -8.27 -2.13
C GLN A 64 12.42 -7.63 -0.92
N TYR A 65 11.24 -7.05 -1.11
CA TYR A 65 10.52 -6.22 -0.16
C TYR A 65 9.13 -6.78 0.16
N ALA A 66 8.38 -7.19 -0.88
CA ALA A 66 7.03 -7.72 -0.74
C ALA A 66 7.04 -9.05 0.04
N LYS A 67 6.04 -9.20 0.91
CA LYS A 67 5.81 -10.43 1.67
C LYS A 67 4.54 -11.15 1.22
N GLY A 68 3.66 -10.49 0.48
CA GLY A 68 2.38 -11.04 0.05
C GLY A 68 2.44 -11.93 -1.18
N PHE A 69 3.60 -12.09 -1.82
CA PHE A 69 3.75 -13.03 -2.93
C PHE A 69 5.17 -13.58 -3.11
N THR A 70 5.27 -14.67 -3.86
CA THR A 70 6.54 -15.21 -4.38
C THR A 70 6.45 -15.47 -5.88
N ILE A 71 7.59 -15.45 -6.57
CA ILE A 71 7.73 -15.83 -7.97
C ILE A 71 8.86 -16.86 -8.07
N SER A 72 8.52 -18.05 -8.55
CA SER A 72 9.46 -19.15 -8.80
C SER A 72 9.50 -19.49 -10.29
N TYR A 73 10.67 -19.81 -10.82
CA TYR A 73 10.84 -20.23 -12.21
C TYR A 73 10.90 -21.76 -12.27
N VAL A 74 10.00 -22.35 -13.04
CA VAL A 74 9.79 -23.80 -13.11
C VAL A 74 9.99 -24.28 -14.55
N ALA A 75 10.13 -25.58 -14.75
CA ALA A 75 10.19 -26.13 -16.11
C ALA A 75 8.89 -25.79 -16.86
N GLY A 76 9.01 -25.15 -18.02
CA GLY A 76 7.88 -24.78 -18.87
C GLY A 76 7.07 -23.56 -18.43
N GLY A 77 7.49 -22.81 -17.40
CA GLY A 77 6.73 -21.61 -16.98
C GLY A 77 7.25 -20.92 -15.72
N LYS A 78 6.35 -20.17 -15.08
CA LYS A 78 6.61 -19.45 -13.81
C LYS A 78 5.47 -19.77 -12.84
N LEU A 79 5.78 -19.90 -11.57
CA LEU A 79 4.80 -20.09 -10.51
C LEU A 79 4.75 -18.83 -9.66
N VAL A 80 3.61 -18.14 -9.68
CA VAL A 80 3.32 -17.03 -8.77
C VAL A 80 2.47 -17.56 -7.64
N THR A 81 2.89 -17.33 -6.40
CA THR A 81 2.10 -17.70 -5.22
C THR A 81 1.71 -16.43 -4.48
N ILE A 82 0.42 -16.18 -4.34
CA ILE A 82 -0.14 -15.06 -3.59
C ILE A 82 -0.50 -15.55 -2.19
N LEU A 83 0.01 -14.88 -1.17
CA LEU A 83 -0.24 -15.19 0.23
C LEU A 83 -1.38 -14.32 0.74
N SER A 84 -2.35 -14.94 1.39
CA SER A 84 -3.50 -14.30 2.03
C SER A 84 -3.28 -14.30 3.54
N PRO A 85 -2.84 -13.18 4.15
CA PRO A 85 -2.58 -13.10 5.58
C PRO A 85 -3.87 -12.89 6.41
N PHE A 86 -5.04 -12.97 5.78
CA PHE A 86 -6.32 -12.59 6.38
C PHE A 86 -6.95 -13.65 7.28
N GLU A 87 -6.53 -14.89 7.14
CA GLU A 87 -7.07 -16.04 7.87
C GLU A 87 -6.16 -16.43 9.05
N GLN A 88 -6.71 -17.15 10.04
CA GLN A 88 -5.92 -17.66 11.17
C GLN A 88 -4.75 -18.55 10.73
N LYS A 89 -4.89 -19.20 9.57
CA LYS A 89 -3.81 -19.87 8.86
C LYS A 89 -3.63 -19.18 7.53
N THR A 90 -2.43 -18.68 7.23
CA THR A 90 -2.12 -18.08 5.94
C THR A 90 -2.46 -19.05 4.81
N THR A 91 -3.44 -18.67 3.99
CA THR A 91 -3.80 -19.40 2.78
C THR A 91 -2.96 -18.88 1.61
N ALA A 92 -2.76 -19.71 0.60
CA ALA A 92 -1.95 -19.36 -0.56
C ALA A 92 -2.68 -19.78 -1.84
N THR A 93 -2.74 -18.88 -2.80
CA THR A 93 -3.27 -19.16 -4.14
C THR A 93 -2.12 -19.22 -5.13
N ARG A 94 -2.09 -20.27 -5.94
CA ARG A 94 -1.01 -20.54 -6.88
C ARG A 94 -1.48 -20.31 -8.31
N TYR A 95 -0.68 -19.55 -9.05
CA TYR A 95 -0.90 -19.26 -10.46
C TYR A 95 0.28 -19.77 -11.27
N LEU A 96 0.01 -20.68 -12.19
CA LEU A 96 1.01 -21.21 -13.11
C LEU A 96 0.95 -20.41 -14.41
N LEU A 97 1.96 -19.59 -14.63
CA LEU A 97 2.14 -18.79 -15.83
C LEU A 97 2.82 -19.64 -16.89
N VAL A 98 2.10 -19.94 -17.98
CA VAL A 98 2.57 -20.81 -19.06
C VAL A 98 2.70 -20.01 -20.36
N PRO A 99 3.68 -20.30 -21.23
CA PRO A 99 3.68 -19.73 -22.58
C PRO A 99 2.42 -20.14 -23.34
N ARG A 100 1.86 -19.23 -24.14
CA ARG A 100 0.70 -19.51 -24.99
C ARG A 100 0.92 -20.74 -25.88
N GLY A 101 -0.08 -21.61 -25.93
CA GLY A 101 -0.04 -22.84 -26.73
C GLY A 101 0.88 -23.94 -26.16
N ALA A 102 1.52 -23.72 -25.01
CA ALA A 102 2.25 -24.77 -24.32
C ALA A 102 1.30 -25.66 -23.51
N GLY A 103 1.62 -26.96 -23.41
CA GLY A 103 0.91 -27.87 -22.51
C GLY A 103 1.14 -27.52 -21.03
N ARG A 104 0.15 -27.83 -20.18
CA ARG A 104 0.25 -27.62 -18.73
C ARG A 104 1.44 -28.44 -18.16
N PRO A 105 2.42 -27.80 -17.50
CA PRO A 105 3.47 -28.50 -16.77
C PRO A 105 2.89 -29.46 -15.71
N ALA A 106 3.45 -30.66 -15.61
CA ALA A 106 3.07 -31.64 -14.58
C ALA A 106 3.44 -31.14 -13.17
N GLY A 107 2.72 -31.62 -12.14
CA GLY A 107 3.03 -31.32 -10.73
C GLY A 107 2.40 -30.04 -10.16
N TYR A 108 1.50 -29.38 -10.91
CA TYR A 108 0.83 -28.14 -10.50
C TYR A 108 -0.69 -28.23 -10.66
N ALA A 109 -1.30 -29.37 -10.32
CA ALA A 109 -2.74 -29.63 -10.48
C ALA A 109 -3.62 -28.63 -9.69
N ASP A 110 -3.10 -28.12 -8.58
CA ASP A 110 -3.71 -27.16 -7.66
C ASP A 110 -3.57 -25.69 -8.10
N ALA A 111 -2.77 -25.39 -9.14
CA ALA A 111 -2.54 -24.03 -9.59
C ALA A 111 -3.51 -23.61 -10.71
N HIS A 112 -3.98 -22.37 -10.66
CA HIS A 112 -4.74 -21.74 -11.74
C HIS A 112 -3.79 -21.42 -12.91
N VAL A 113 -4.13 -21.84 -14.12
CA VAL A 113 -3.26 -21.63 -15.29
C VAL A 113 -3.57 -20.28 -15.92
N ILE A 114 -2.54 -19.50 -16.21
CA ILE A 114 -2.65 -18.23 -16.94
C ILE A 114 -1.64 -18.24 -18.09
N GLU A 115 -2.12 -17.98 -19.30
CA GLU A 115 -1.25 -17.91 -20.45
C GLU A 115 -0.49 -16.58 -20.51
N THR A 116 0.77 -16.64 -20.95
CA THR A 116 1.67 -15.49 -21.05
C THR A 116 2.33 -15.41 -22.44
N PRO A 117 2.66 -14.20 -22.93
CA PRO A 117 2.32 -12.91 -22.31
C PRO A 117 0.81 -12.61 -22.42
N LEU A 118 0.29 -11.85 -21.44
CA LEU A 118 -1.08 -11.32 -21.54
C LEU A 118 -1.20 -10.35 -22.72
N ARG A 119 -2.38 -10.32 -23.33
CA ARG A 119 -2.78 -9.40 -24.42
C ARG A 119 -3.95 -8.52 -24.00
N SER A 120 -4.75 -8.95 -23.02
CA SER A 120 -5.85 -8.16 -22.45
C SER A 120 -5.95 -8.33 -20.92
N LEU A 121 -6.14 -7.21 -20.23
CA LEU A 121 -6.30 -7.14 -18.78
C LEU A 121 -7.56 -6.34 -18.42
N VAL A 122 -8.39 -6.92 -17.56
CA VAL A 122 -9.40 -6.16 -16.81
C VAL A 122 -8.87 -5.83 -15.42
N ALA A 123 -8.78 -4.54 -15.11
CA ALA A 123 -8.23 -4.03 -13.86
C ALA A 123 -9.35 -3.55 -12.93
N LEU A 124 -9.58 -4.28 -11.82
CA LEU A 124 -10.64 -3.92 -10.86
C LEU A 124 -10.19 -2.91 -9.77
N SER A 125 -8.94 -2.47 -9.78
CA SER A 125 -8.36 -1.49 -8.84
C SER A 125 -7.50 -0.47 -9.58
N SER A 126 -7.44 0.77 -9.09
CA SER A 126 -6.54 1.81 -9.62
C SER A 126 -5.08 1.35 -9.60
N MET A 127 -4.68 0.62 -8.58
CA MET A 127 -3.32 0.08 -8.48
C MET A 127 -2.97 -0.84 -9.65
N HIS A 128 -3.90 -1.69 -10.11
CA HIS A 128 -3.67 -2.54 -11.27
C HIS A 128 -3.40 -1.71 -12.54
N VAL A 129 -4.10 -0.56 -12.66
CA VAL A 129 -3.84 0.45 -13.70
C VAL A 129 -2.44 1.04 -13.55
N ALA A 130 -2.04 1.38 -12.32
CA ALA A 130 -0.71 1.90 -12.02
C ALA A 130 0.40 0.90 -12.38
N LEU A 131 0.21 -0.41 -12.12
CA LEU A 131 1.17 -1.45 -12.50
C LEU A 131 1.36 -1.47 -14.03
N ALA A 132 0.26 -1.43 -14.79
CA ALA A 132 0.29 -1.45 -16.25
C ALA A 132 0.95 -0.19 -16.83
N ASP A 133 0.59 0.99 -16.32
CA ASP A 133 1.19 2.26 -16.74
C ASP A 133 2.69 2.33 -16.40
N PHE A 134 3.09 1.86 -15.20
CA PHE A 134 4.49 1.78 -14.81
C PHE A 134 5.31 0.89 -15.74
N LEU A 135 4.73 -0.17 -16.32
CA LEU A 135 5.39 -1.02 -17.31
C LEU A 135 5.30 -0.51 -18.74
N GLY A 136 4.69 0.65 -18.97
CA GLY A 136 4.40 1.18 -20.31
C GLY A 136 3.49 0.24 -21.10
N ALA A 137 2.53 -0.39 -20.41
CA ALA A 137 1.63 -1.41 -20.94
C ALA A 137 0.15 -1.00 -20.73
N ALA A 138 -0.15 0.30 -20.73
CA ALA A 138 -1.51 0.81 -20.56
C ALA A 138 -2.48 0.34 -21.66
N ASP A 139 -1.94 -0.05 -22.82
CA ASP A 139 -2.67 -0.63 -23.94
C ASP A 139 -3.20 -2.04 -23.67
N LEU A 140 -2.60 -2.76 -22.71
CA LEU A 140 -3.09 -4.04 -22.19
C LEU A 140 -4.46 -3.90 -21.51
N VAL A 141 -4.76 -2.74 -20.93
CA VAL A 141 -6.00 -2.52 -20.19
C VAL A 141 -7.15 -2.37 -21.19
N VAL A 142 -8.07 -3.34 -21.15
CA VAL A 142 -9.27 -3.39 -21.99
C VAL A 142 -10.54 -3.18 -21.18
N GLY A 143 -10.51 -3.39 -19.86
CA GLY A 143 -11.65 -3.15 -18.99
C GLY A 143 -11.25 -2.65 -17.61
N LEU A 144 -12.17 -1.95 -16.95
CA LEU A 144 -12.00 -1.39 -15.60
C LEU A 144 -13.20 -1.69 -14.73
N GLY A 145 -12.97 -1.88 -13.43
CA GLY A 145 -14.07 -1.98 -12.48
C GLY A 145 -14.87 -0.67 -12.39
N SER A 146 -14.18 0.47 -12.36
CA SER A 146 -14.81 1.77 -12.62
C SER A 146 -13.83 2.78 -13.23
N PHE A 147 -14.28 3.54 -14.22
CA PHE A 147 -13.56 4.65 -14.84
C PHE A 147 -13.25 5.78 -13.87
N LYS A 148 -14.07 5.92 -12.81
CA LYS A 148 -13.90 6.93 -11.77
C LYS A 148 -12.56 6.81 -11.04
N TYR A 149 -11.95 5.62 -11.01
CA TYR A 149 -10.72 5.37 -10.28
C TYR A 149 -9.46 5.36 -11.16
N ALA A 150 -9.57 5.67 -12.45
CA ALA A 150 -8.40 5.78 -13.33
C ALA A 150 -7.85 7.22 -13.33
N SER A 151 -6.53 7.38 -13.17
CA SER A 151 -5.83 8.67 -13.26
C SER A 151 -4.82 8.74 -14.43
N ALA A 152 -4.24 7.60 -14.81
CA ALA A 152 -3.17 7.50 -15.80
C ALA A 152 -3.61 8.05 -17.15
N ALA A 153 -2.89 9.05 -17.65
CA ALA A 153 -3.25 9.76 -18.87
C ALA A 153 -3.45 8.81 -20.08
N PRO A 154 -2.57 7.82 -20.35
CA PRO A 154 -2.79 6.88 -21.45
C PRO A 154 -4.10 6.07 -21.33
N VAL A 155 -4.47 5.70 -20.10
CA VAL A 155 -5.69 4.94 -19.82
C VAL A 155 -6.91 5.83 -19.97
N ARG A 156 -6.86 7.07 -19.45
CA ARG A 156 -7.92 8.07 -19.64
C ARG A 156 -8.19 8.40 -21.09
N GLN A 157 -7.15 8.49 -21.92
CA GLN A 157 -7.28 8.69 -23.36
C GLN A 157 -8.00 7.50 -24.02
N ARG A 158 -7.68 6.26 -23.61
CA ARG A 158 -8.35 5.07 -24.12
C ARG A 158 -9.81 4.95 -23.68
N ILE A 159 -10.13 5.36 -22.44
CA ILE A 159 -11.53 5.50 -21.98
C ILE A 159 -12.27 6.49 -22.88
N ALA A 160 -11.72 7.68 -23.11
CA ALA A 160 -12.35 8.70 -23.96
C ALA A 160 -12.54 8.23 -25.42
N ALA A 161 -11.68 7.33 -25.90
CA ALA A 161 -11.77 6.74 -27.22
C ALA A 161 -12.71 5.51 -27.29
N GLY A 162 -13.41 5.15 -26.21
CA GLY A 162 -14.30 3.99 -26.17
C GLY A 162 -13.58 2.63 -26.26
N LYS A 163 -12.28 2.59 -25.97
CA LYS A 163 -11.44 1.38 -26.08
C LYS A 163 -11.37 0.56 -24.80
N ILE A 164 -11.99 1.03 -23.73
CA ILE A 164 -12.02 0.37 -22.43
C ILE A 164 -13.48 0.29 -22.01
N TYR A 165 -13.94 -0.89 -21.59
CA TYR A 165 -15.29 -1.12 -21.07
C TYR A 165 -15.30 -1.12 -19.53
N GLU A 166 -16.45 -0.79 -18.93
CA GLU A 166 -16.63 -0.77 -17.47
C GLU A 166 -17.39 -2.03 -17.04
N VAL A 167 -16.90 -2.73 -16.02
CA VAL A 167 -17.48 -4.02 -15.59
C VAL A 167 -18.08 -4.00 -14.18
N GLY A 168 -18.07 -2.86 -13.49
CA GLY A 168 -18.53 -2.77 -12.11
C GLY A 168 -17.58 -3.43 -11.10
N GLN A 169 -18.01 -3.51 -9.83
CA GLN A 169 -17.20 -4.01 -8.72
C GLN A 169 -18.03 -4.80 -7.70
N GLY A 170 -17.38 -5.66 -6.94
CA GLY A 170 -18.03 -6.41 -5.85
C GLY A 170 -19.14 -7.31 -6.37
N LYS A 171 -20.34 -7.17 -5.79
CA LYS A 171 -21.54 -7.92 -6.21
C LYS A 171 -22.12 -7.45 -7.55
N GLU A 172 -21.82 -6.22 -7.95
CA GLU A 172 -22.27 -5.60 -9.20
C GLU A 172 -21.30 -5.88 -10.36
N LEU A 173 -20.37 -6.84 -10.20
CA LEU A 173 -19.45 -7.21 -11.26
C LEU A 173 -20.22 -7.89 -12.39
N ASN A 174 -20.17 -7.30 -13.58
CA ASN A 174 -20.87 -7.81 -14.76
C ASN A 174 -20.12 -9.01 -15.37
N ASN A 175 -20.50 -10.20 -14.94
CA ASN A 175 -19.92 -11.45 -15.45
C ASN A 175 -20.24 -11.69 -16.93
N GLU A 176 -21.41 -11.26 -17.42
CA GLU A 176 -21.80 -11.45 -18.83
C GLU A 176 -20.85 -10.69 -19.76
N GLU A 177 -20.56 -9.43 -19.44
CA GLU A 177 -19.62 -8.58 -20.19
C GLU A 177 -18.20 -9.19 -20.18
N LEU A 178 -17.75 -9.67 -19.01
CA LEU A 178 -16.45 -10.33 -18.88
C LEU A 178 -16.34 -11.60 -19.72
N ILE A 179 -17.39 -12.42 -19.74
CA ILE A 179 -17.43 -13.66 -20.53
C ILE A 179 -17.49 -13.34 -22.03
N ALA A 180 -18.31 -12.35 -22.43
CA ALA A 180 -18.47 -11.95 -23.82
C ALA A 180 -17.16 -11.41 -24.42
N HIS A 181 -16.42 -10.60 -23.66
CA HIS A 181 -15.14 -10.06 -24.09
C HIS A 181 -13.95 -11.02 -23.91
N HIS A 182 -14.09 -12.02 -23.05
CA HIS A 182 -13.11 -13.09 -22.80
C HIS A 182 -11.66 -12.58 -22.62
N PRO A 183 -11.40 -11.70 -21.63
CA PRO A 183 -10.06 -11.16 -21.40
C PRO A 183 -9.08 -12.27 -20.97
N ASP A 184 -7.78 -12.07 -21.24
CA ASP A 184 -6.76 -13.04 -20.81
C ASP A 184 -6.60 -13.10 -19.28
N LEU A 185 -6.94 -12.01 -18.59
CA LEU A 185 -6.94 -11.95 -17.14
C LEU A 185 -7.90 -10.88 -16.59
N VAL A 186 -8.66 -11.25 -15.57
CA VAL A 186 -9.27 -10.31 -14.63
C VAL A 186 -8.40 -10.23 -13.38
N MET A 187 -7.84 -9.06 -13.10
CA MET A 187 -7.07 -8.84 -11.87
C MET A 187 -7.97 -8.18 -10.82
N ALA A 188 -8.15 -8.87 -9.69
CA ALA A 188 -9.06 -8.51 -8.63
C ALA A 188 -8.32 -8.25 -7.30
N THR A 189 -8.85 -7.34 -6.50
CA THR A 189 -8.32 -7.12 -5.14
C THR A 189 -8.78 -8.23 -4.20
N GLY A 190 -7.85 -8.77 -3.42
CA GLY A 190 -8.16 -9.72 -2.35
C GLY A 190 -8.67 -9.03 -1.09
N TRP A 191 -9.72 -9.56 -0.47
CA TRP A 191 -10.30 -9.02 0.77
C TRP A 191 -10.40 -10.10 1.85
N PRO A 192 -10.37 -9.72 3.15
CA PRO A 192 -10.58 -10.67 4.24
C PRO A 192 -11.95 -11.35 4.10
N GLY A 193 -11.98 -12.68 4.19
CA GLY A 193 -13.21 -13.47 4.10
C GLY A 193 -13.75 -13.65 2.68
N GLU A 194 -13.11 -13.09 1.65
CA GLU A 194 -13.47 -13.35 0.25
C GLU A 194 -12.61 -14.47 -0.33
N SER A 195 -13.27 -15.55 -0.76
CA SER A 195 -12.66 -16.64 -1.51
C SER A 195 -12.73 -16.39 -3.02
N LEU A 196 -11.81 -16.99 -3.78
CA LEU A 196 -11.88 -17.09 -5.24
C LEU A 196 -13.19 -17.71 -5.74
N ALA A 197 -13.91 -18.47 -4.90
CA ALA A 197 -15.22 -19.03 -5.23
C ALA A 197 -16.24 -17.99 -5.73
N ARG A 198 -16.09 -16.71 -5.37
CA ARG A 198 -16.94 -15.63 -5.91
C ARG A 198 -16.77 -15.39 -7.42
N PHE A 199 -15.70 -15.91 -8.00
CA PHE A 199 -15.40 -15.85 -9.43
C PHE A 199 -15.64 -17.17 -10.16
N GLN A 200 -16.26 -18.17 -9.52
CA GLN A 200 -16.49 -19.50 -10.10
C GLN A 200 -17.19 -19.45 -11.47
N THR A 201 -18.07 -18.48 -11.71
CA THR A 201 -18.75 -18.29 -13.00
C THR A 201 -17.77 -17.91 -14.11
N LEU A 202 -16.81 -17.03 -13.81
CA LEU A 202 -15.76 -16.63 -14.76
C LEU A 202 -14.80 -17.80 -15.02
N GLU A 203 -14.40 -18.50 -13.96
CA GLU A 203 -13.52 -19.66 -14.08
C GLU A 203 -14.16 -20.78 -14.91
N ALA A 204 -15.44 -21.08 -14.68
CA ALA A 204 -16.20 -22.07 -15.45
C ALA A 204 -16.36 -21.68 -16.94
N ALA A 205 -16.36 -20.37 -17.22
CA ALA A 205 -16.40 -19.83 -18.58
C ALA A 205 -15.00 -19.69 -19.23
N GLY A 206 -13.93 -20.12 -18.54
CA GLY A 206 -12.56 -20.06 -19.07
C GLY A 206 -11.89 -18.69 -18.97
N VAL A 207 -12.46 -17.74 -18.23
CA VAL A 207 -11.87 -16.41 -17.98
C VAL A 207 -11.02 -16.47 -16.71
N PRO A 208 -9.68 -16.37 -16.80
CA PRO A 208 -8.82 -16.47 -15.64
C PRO A 208 -8.96 -15.25 -14.72
N VAL A 209 -8.91 -15.49 -13.40
CA VAL A 209 -8.89 -14.44 -12.38
C VAL A 209 -7.62 -14.56 -11.55
N MET A 210 -6.94 -13.44 -11.28
CA MET A 210 -5.83 -13.38 -10.33
C MET A 210 -6.14 -12.38 -9.23
N ILE A 211 -5.95 -12.81 -7.99
CA ILE A 211 -5.96 -11.95 -6.82
C ILE A 211 -4.66 -11.17 -6.70
N ASN A 212 -4.77 -9.88 -6.44
CA ASN A 212 -3.69 -9.01 -6.04
C ASN A 212 -4.02 -8.39 -4.66
N SER A 213 -3.12 -8.60 -3.69
CA SER A 213 -3.28 -8.23 -2.28
C SER A 213 -2.22 -7.23 -1.81
N GLU A 214 -1.57 -6.52 -2.72
CA GLU A 214 -0.68 -5.37 -2.52
C GLU A 214 -1.00 -4.40 -1.37
N TRP A 215 -2.27 -4.21 -1.01
CA TRP A 215 -2.69 -3.28 0.04
C TRP A 215 -2.34 -3.76 1.47
N VAL A 216 -2.02 -5.05 1.63
CA VAL A 216 -1.60 -5.62 2.93
C VAL A 216 -0.14 -5.36 3.25
N GLU A 217 0.64 -4.88 2.27
CA GLU A 217 2.06 -4.61 2.46
C GLU A 217 2.28 -3.44 3.41
N THR A 218 3.18 -3.63 4.37
CA THR A 218 3.43 -2.67 5.45
C THR A 218 4.50 -1.63 5.13
N THR A 219 5.13 -1.72 3.95
CA THR A 219 6.14 -0.74 3.52
C THR A 219 5.86 -0.23 2.10
N PRO A 220 6.24 1.03 1.78
CA PRO A 220 6.00 1.59 0.45
C PRO A 220 6.69 0.82 -0.69
N LEU A 221 7.93 0.35 -0.47
CA LEU A 221 8.65 -0.44 -1.47
C LEU A 221 8.07 -1.85 -1.65
N ALA A 222 7.61 -2.49 -0.57
CA ALA A 222 6.92 -3.78 -0.66
C ALA A 222 5.66 -3.67 -1.51
N ARG A 223 4.85 -2.64 -1.28
CA ARG A 223 3.65 -2.36 -2.07
C ARG A 223 3.97 -2.09 -3.54
N ALA A 224 4.96 -1.26 -3.82
CA ALA A 224 5.41 -0.97 -5.19
C ALA A 224 5.95 -2.21 -5.92
N GLU A 225 6.53 -3.17 -5.20
CA GLU A 225 7.17 -4.35 -5.78
C GLU A 225 6.18 -5.32 -6.45
N TRP A 226 4.88 -5.22 -6.15
CA TRP A 226 3.82 -5.98 -6.82
C TRP A 226 3.76 -5.77 -8.33
N VAL A 227 4.36 -4.69 -8.85
CA VAL A 227 4.58 -4.51 -10.29
C VAL A 227 5.37 -5.66 -10.94
N LYS A 228 6.18 -6.39 -10.16
CA LYS A 228 6.90 -7.59 -10.63
C LYS A 228 5.96 -8.76 -10.97
N VAL A 229 4.78 -8.86 -10.34
CA VAL A 229 3.76 -9.85 -10.70
C VAL A 229 3.25 -9.59 -12.12
N LEU A 230 2.86 -8.34 -12.41
CA LEU A 230 2.41 -7.96 -13.75
C LEU A 230 3.54 -8.09 -14.79
N ALA A 231 4.78 -7.78 -14.40
CA ALA A 231 5.92 -7.99 -15.29
C ALA A 231 6.11 -9.47 -15.65
N ALA A 232 5.96 -10.39 -14.69
CA ALA A 232 6.03 -11.83 -14.95
C ALA A 232 4.92 -12.31 -15.90
N LEU A 233 3.70 -11.77 -15.76
CA LEU A 233 2.56 -12.00 -16.66
C LEU A 233 2.79 -11.49 -18.09
N LEU A 234 3.67 -10.51 -18.27
CA LEU A 234 3.97 -9.89 -19.56
C LEU A 234 5.31 -10.30 -20.17
N ASN A 235 6.08 -11.17 -19.51
CA ASN A 235 7.48 -11.46 -19.86
C ASN A 235 8.37 -10.20 -19.90
N LYS A 236 8.12 -9.24 -19.00
CA LYS A 236 8.81 -7.95 -18.89
C LYS A 236 9.73 -7.85 -17.67
N GLU A 237 10.26 -8.97 -17.17
CA GLU A 237 11.12 -8.98 -15.97
C GLU A 237 12.35 -8.07 -16.07
N ASP A 238 13.04 -8.07 -17.21
CA ASP A 238 14.23 -7.22 -17.38
C ASP A 238 13.88 -5.72 -17.30
N LEU A 239 12.70 -5.34 -17.82
CA LEU A 239 12.21 -3.96 -17.75
C LEU A 239 11.87 -3.59 -16.31
N VAL A 240 11.10 -4.44 -15.61
CA VAL A 240 10.66 -4.13 -14.25
C VAL A 240 11.83 -4.06 -13.29
N ASN A 241 12.83 -4.93 -13.42
CA ASN A 241 14.03 -4.89 -12.58
C ASN A 241 14.70 -3.51 -12.69
N ARG A 242 14.95 -3.02 -13.91
CA ARG A 242 15.57 -1.70 -14.10
C ARG A 242 14.74 -0.56 -13.50
N LYS A 243 13.44 -0.51 -13.80
CA LYS A 243 12.57 0.59 -13.34
C LYS A 243 12.36 0.55 -11.82
N PHE A 244 12.09 -0.63 -11.25
CA PHE A 244 11.88 -0.79 -9.82
C PHE A 244 13.17 -0.54 -9.03
N ASP A 245 14.32 -1.02 -9.49
CA ASP A 245 15.60 -0.77 -8.81
C ASP A 245 15.94 0.73 -8.77
N GLN A 246 15.57 1.48 -9.82
CA GLN A 246 15.71 2.94 -9.80
C GLN A 246 14.82 3.58 -8.73
N VAL A 247 13.55 3.16 -8.63
CA VAL A 247 12.62 3.62 -7.59
C VAL A 247 13.16 3.28 -6.20
N ALA A 248 13.59 2.04 -5.97
CA ALA A 248 14.12 1.59 -4.69
C ALA A 248 15.38 2.36 -4.28
N ARG A 249 16.33 2.58 -5.20
CA ARG A 249 17.53 3.40 -4.93
C ARG A 249 17.16 4.84 -4.59
N SER A 250 16.23 5.44 -5.33
CA SER A 250 15.73 6.80 -5.08
C SER A 250 15.10 6.90 -3.69
N TYR A 251 14.20 5.96 -3.36
CA TYR A 251 13.53 5.89 -2.07
C TYR A 251 14.52 5.77 -0.91
N HIS A 252 15.46 4.82 -0.96
CA HIS A 252 16.44 4.64 0.11
C HIS A 252 17.31 5.87 0.33
N ARG A 253 17.72 6.55 -0.75
CA ARG A 253 18.46 7.82 -0.66
C ARG A 253 17.63 8.90 0.05
N LEU A 254 16.34 9.01 -0.29
CA LEU A 254 15.42 9.99 0.31
C LEU A 254 15.13 9.66 1.78
N ALA A 255 14.89 8.39 2.11
CA ALA A 255 14.67 7.94 3.48
C ALA A 255 15.90 8.23 4.36
N ALA A 256 17.11 7.98 3.84
CA ALA A 256 18.34 8.36 4.53
C ALA A 256 18.40 9.88 4.78
N LEU A 257 18.07 10.70 3.77
CA LEU A 257 18.02 12.15 3.90
C LEU A 257 17.05 12.62 5.00
N GLY A 258 15.83 12.07 5.02
CA GLY A 258 14.85 12.38 6.06
C GLY A 258 15.26 11.88 7.45
N HIS A 259 15.88 10.71 7.57
CA HIS A 259 16.38 10.20 8.85
C HIS A 259 17.48 11.06 9.47
N TYR A 260 18.29 11.72 8.65
CA TYR A 260 19.35 12.64 9.11
C TYR A 260 18.91 14.11 9.20
N ALA A 261 17.62 14.41 9.05
CA ALA A 261 17.10 15.75 9.26
C ALA A 261 17.34 16.22 10.71
N ALA A 262 17.84 17.45 10.86
CA ALA A 262 18.22 17.98 12.18
C ALA A 262 17.02 18.23 13.10
N GLN A 263 15.89 18.61 12.50
CA GLN A 263 14.62 18.83 13.20
C GLN A 263 13.65 17.70 12.86
N ARG A 264 12.72 17.39 13.77
CA ARG A 264 11.68 16.39 13.54
C ARG A 264 10.30 17.00 13.81
N PRO A 265 9.72 17.74 12.85
CA PRO A 265 8.44 18.42 13.03
C PRO A 265 7.35 17.46 13.50
N LYS A 266 6.46 17.91 14.38
CA LYS A 266 5.30 17.15 14.82
C LYS A 266 4.21 17.21 13.75
N VAL A 267 3.63 16.06 13.42
CA VAL A 267 2.57 15.98 12.40
C VAL A 267 1.29 15.41 13.01
N VAL A 268 0.16 15.96 12.55
CA VAL A 268 -1.14 15.31 12.63
C VAL A 268 -1.60 14.96 11.22
N VAL A 269 -2.26 13.80 11.05
CA VAL A 269 -2.68 13.31 9.74
C VAL A 269 -4.17 12.98 9.74
N GLY A 270 -4.80 13.10 8.59
CA GLY A 270 -6.21 12.72 8.40
C GLY A 270 -7.18 13.85 8.72
N LEU A 271 -8.46 13.55 8.52
CA LEU A 271 -9.61 14.37 8.89
C LEU A 271 -10.75 13.39 9.23
N PRO A 272 -11.66 13.69 10.17
CA PRO A 272 -12.71 12.75 10.55
C PRO A 272 -13.60 12.32 9.39
N PHE A 273 -14.02 11.07 9.43
CA PHE A 273 -15.03 10.52 8.54
C PHE A 273 -16.09 9.82 9.39
N LYS A 274 -17.34 10.30 9.31
CA LYS A 274 -18.45 9.81 10.14
C LYS A 274 -18.08 9.79 11.63
N ASP A 275 -17.58 10.92 12.12
CA ASP A 275 -17.17 11.15 13.52
C ASP A 275 -15.99 10.31 14.04
N VAL A 276 -15.35 9.53 13.17
CA VAL A 276 -14.15 8.74 13.51
C VAL A 276 -12.93 9.34 12.83
N TRP A 277 -11.88 9.59 13.60
CA TRP A 277 -10.59 10.04 13.08
C TRP A 277 -9.69 8.82 12.83
N TYR A 278 -9.59 8.41 11.58
CA TYR A 278 -8.71 7.31 11.18
C TYR A 278 -7.28 7.82 10.97
N VAL A 279 -6.34 7.24 11.71
CA VAL A 279 -4.90 7.52 11.56
C VAL A 279 -4.14 6.21 11.31
N PRO A 280 -2.99 6.23 10.61
CA PRO A 280 -2.23 5.02 10.34
C PRO A 280 -1.60 4.49 11.64
N ASP A 281 -1.59 3.18 11.82
CA ASP A 281 -0.93 2.55 12.96
C ASP A 281 0.57 2.31 12.70
N THR A 282 1.27 1.68 13.64
CA THR A 282 2.72 1.43 13.55
C THR A 282 3.15 0.56 12.35
N ASP A 283 2.29 -0.31 11.86
CA ASP A 283 2.58 -1.24 10.75
C ASP A 283 2.13 -0.68 9.39
N SER A 284 1.42 0.45 9.37
CA SER A 284 1.00 1.07 8.13
C SER A 284 2.17 1.57 7.30
N TYR A 285 2.13 1.32 5.98
CA TYR A 285 3.07 1.93 5.04
C TYR A 285 3.03 3.47 5.06
N LEU A 286 1.90 4.07 5.48
CA LEU A 286 1.78 5.51 5.67
C LEU A 286 2.62 5.99 6.86
N THR A 287 2.65 5.23 7.95
CA THR A 287 3.53 5.53 9.09
C THR A 287 5.00 5.35 8.69
N GLN A 288 5.33 4.36 7.86
CA GLN A 288 6.69 4.23 7.30
C GLN A 288 7.10 5.47 6.50
N PHE A 289 6.21 6.04 5.68
CA PHE A 289 6.47 7.31 5.00
C PHE A 289 6.77 8.46 5.99
N LEU A 290 6.01 8.56 7.10
CA LEU A 290 6.23 9.59 8.12
C LEU A 290 7.60 9.41 8.82
N ARG A 291 7.98 8.16 9.14
CA ARG A 291 9.30 7.84 9.71
C ARG A 291 10.43 8.24 8.77
N ASP A 292 10.33 7.80 7.52
CA ASP A 292 11.34 8.03 6.48
C ASP A 292 11.43 9.51 6.09
N ALA A 293 10.34 10.27 6.23
CA ALA A 293 10.33 11.72 6.02
C ALA A 293 10.90 12.50 7.22
N GLY A 294 11.29 11.83 8.31
CA GLY A 294 11.97 12.46 9.45
C GLY A 294 11.06 13.31 10.34
N CYS A 295 9.76 13.01 10.45
CA CYS A 295 8.87 13.72 11.38
C CYS A 295 8.67 12.97 12.70
N THR A 296 7.93 13.61 13.61
CA THR A 296 7.42 13.04 14.86
C THR A 296 5.92 12.79 14.73
N TYR A 297 5.51 11.53 14.86
CA TYR A 297 4.12 11.09 14.74
C TYR A 297 3.63 10.48 16.06
N ALA A 298 2.49 10.96 16.57
CA ALA A 298 2.04 10.64 17.93
C ALA A 298 1.66 9.16 18.15
N TRP A 299 1.25 8.46 17.10
CA TRP A 299 0.78 7.07 17.18
C TRP A 299 1.75 6.07 16.54
N ASP A 300 3.02 6.45 16.40
CA ASP A 300 4.05 5.64 15.75
C ASP A 300 4.27 4.25 16.37
N GLN A 301 3.88 4.07 17.63
CA GLN A 301 4.02 2.82 18.39
C GLN A 301 2.67 2.14 18.69
N ALA A 302 1.55 2.74 18.29
CA ALA A 302 0.22 2.17 18.50
C ALA A 302 -0.16 1.22 17.35
N ARG A 303 -0.86 0.13 17.67
CA ARG A 303 -1.15 -0.97 16.74
C ARG A 303 -2.64 -1.23 16.65
N ALA A 304 -3.13 -1.49 15.44
CA ALA A 304 -4.50 -1.91 15.17
C ALA A 304 -4.51 -3.13 14.23
N PRO A 305 -5.47 -4.07 14.36
CA PRO A 305 -5.55 -5.22 13.47
C PRO A 305 -5.71 -4.87 11.98
N SER A 306 -6.27 -3.69 11.67
CA SER A 306 -6.56 -3.20 10.32
C SER A 306 -5.45 -2.33 9.71
N GLY A 307 -4.35 -2.07 10.44
CA GLY A 307 -3.34 -1.09 10.02
C GLY A 307 -3.78 0.38 10.19
N SER A 308 -4.92 0.63 10.83
CA SER A 308 -5.45 1.97 11.10
C SER A 308 -6.17 2.04 12.45
N LEU A 309 -5.83 3.06 13.23
CA LEU A 309 -6.45 3.37 14.51
C LEU A 309 -7.72 4.20 14.27
N ALA A 310 -8.81 3.83 14.95
CA ALA A 310 -10.05 4.59 14.99
C ALA A 310 -10.07 5.43 16.28
N LEU A 311 -9.85 6.74 16.16
CA LEU A 311 -9.70 7.65 17.29
C LEU A 311 -10.87 8.64 17.37
N SER A 312 -11.13 9.15 18.57
CA SER A 312 -12.06 10.26 18.78
C SER A 312 -11.37 11.60 18.54
N PHE A 313 -12.17 12.65 18.32
CA PHE A 313 -11.68 14.03 18.25
C PHE A 313 -10.87 14.40 19.51
N GLU A 314 -11.34 14.04 20.69
CA GLU A 314 -10.72 14.36 21.98
C GLU A 314 -9.35 13.70 22.15
N THR A 315 -9.12 12.57 21.46
CA THR A 315 -7.82 11.90 21.44
C THR A 315 -6.84 12.61 20.49
N VAL A 316 -7.33 13.13 19.36
CA VAL A 316 -6.49 13.76 18.33
C VAL A 316 -6.23 15.25 18.61
N ALA A 317 -7.20 15.96 19.18
CA ALA A 317 -7.14 17.41 19.38
C ALA A 317 -5.91 17.86 20.19
N PRO A 318 -5.51 17.23 21.32
CA PRO A 318 -4.30 17.62 22.04
C PRO A 318 -3.02 17.51 21.21
N VAL A 319 -2.94 16.54 20.29
CA VAL A 319 -1.83 16.39 19.35
C VAL A 319 -1.88 17.52 18.30
N ALA A 320 -3.04 17.74 17.70
CA ALA A 320 -3.24 18.74 16.65
C ALA A 320 -3.04 20.19 17.14
N LEU A 321 -3.33 20.47 18.42
CA LEU A 321 -3.11 21.76 19.07
C LEU A 321 -1.62 22.12 19.19
N THR A 322 -0.71 21.15 19.10
CA THR A 322 0.75 21.36 19.24
C THR A 322 1.57 20.87 18.04
N ALA A 323 0.90 20.40 16.98
CA ALA A 323 1.55 19.93 15.76
C ALA A 323 2.11 21.10 14.93
N ASP A 324 3.20 20.85 14.21
CA ASP A 324 3.79 21.81 13.28
C ASP A 324 3.08 21.76 11.91
N TYR A 325 2.63 20.58 11.50
CA TYR A 325 1.98 20.34 10.20
C TYR A 325 0.73 19.47 10.32
N TRP A 326 -0.24 19.74 9.46
CA TRP A 326 -1.42 18.91 9.25
C TRP A 326 -1.41 18.35 7.84
N LEU A 327 -1.35 17.02 7.70
CA LEU A 327 -1.22 16.33 6.43
C LEU A 327 -2.49 15.51 6.11
N GLN A 328 -2.72 15.23 4.83
CA GLN A 328 -3.72 14.27 4.34
C GLN A 328 -5.15 14.57 4.85
N THR A 329 -5.62 15.80 4.66
CA THR A 329 -6.93 16.29 5.14
C THR A 329 -8.12 15.78 4.30
N GLY A 330 -8.07 14.54 3.85
CA GLY A 330 -9.17 13.85 3.17
C GLY A 330 -9.64 14.56 1.89
N THR A 331 -10.93 14.84 1.79
CA THR A 331 -11.54 15.46 0.61
C THR A 331 -11.47 16.98 0.61
N ALA A 332 -10.92 17.62 1.64
CA ALA A 332 -10.82 19.07 1.71
C ALA A 332 -9.89 19.60 0.60
N ALA A 333 -10.38 20.57 -0.17
CA ALA A 333 -9.63 21.28 -1.20
C ALA A 333 -9.13 22.66 -0.70
N THR A 334 -9.73 23.19 0.37
CA THR A 334 -9.39 24.47 0.99
C THR A 334 -9.41 24.38 2.51
N LYS A 335 -8.85 25.39 3.19
CA LYS A 335 -9.02 25.52 4.65
C LYS A 335 -10.47 25.78 5.06
N ALA A 336 -11.26 26.43 4.19
CA ALA A 336 -12.68 26.67 4.44
C ALA A 336 -13.47 25.35 4.50
N ASP A 337 -13.13 24.38 3.64
CA ASP A 337 -13.76 23.05 3.65
C ASP A 337 -13.51 22.31 4.96
N ILE A 338 -12.34 22.52 5.58
CA ILE A 338 -12.00 21.95 6.88
C ILE A 338 -12.91 22.56 7.96
N LEU A 339 -13.04 23.89 8.01
CA LEU A 339 -13.90 24.55 9.00
C LEU A 339 -15.39 24.26 8.80
N ALA A 340 -15.81 24.02 7.55
CA ALA A 340 -17.17 23.61 7.24
C ALA A 340 -17.53 22.24 7.83
N GLN A 341 -16.53 21.38 8.10
CA GLN A 341 -16.76 20.12 8.80
C GLN A 341 -16.84 20.32 10.32
N ASP A 342 -15.94 21.13 10.89
CA ASP A 342 -15.98 21.48 12.31
C ASP A 342 -15.22 22.78 12.59
N ALA A 343 -15.90 23.76 13.20
CA ALA A 343 -15.30 25.04 13.56
C ALA A 343 -14.16 24.90 14.58
N ARG A 344 -14.14 23.83 15.39
CA ARG A 344 -13.08 23.58 16.39
C ARG A 344 -11.70 23.40 15.74
N TYR A 345 -11.63 22.99 14.48
CA TYR A 345 -10.36 22.83 13.76
C TYR A 345 -9.60 24.15 13.57
N ALA A 346 -10.26 25.30 13.72
CA ALA A 346 -9.60 26.61 13.73
C ALA A 346 -8.57 26.76 14.87
N ALA A 347 -8.72 25.99 15.95
CA ALA A 347 -7.82 26.03 17.09
C ALA A 347 -6.50 25.27 16.86
N PHE A 348 -6.41 24.40 15.85
CA PHE A 348 -5.21 23.62 15.60
C PHE A 348 -4.04 24.51 15.17
N ALA A 349 -2.87 24.34 15.80
CA ALA A 349 -1.66 25.07 15.46
C ALA A 349 -1.29 25.08 13.96
N PRO A 350 -1.34 23.94 13.23
CA PRO A 350 -1.07 23.96 11.79
C PRO A 350 -2.14 24.71 10.99
N PHE A 351 -3.38 24.78 11.46
CA PHE A 351 -4.42 25.58 10.82
C PHE A 351 -4.13 27.09 10.96
N GLN A 352 -3.73 27.53 12.16
CA GLN A 352 -3.41 28.93 12.46
C GLN A 352 -2.14 29.40 11.71
N THR A 353 -1.11 28.57 11.67
CA THR A 353 0.15 28.86 10.97
C THR A 353 0.08 28.64 9.45
N GLY A 354 -1.06 28.11 8.96
CA GLY A 354 -1.26 27.81 7.54
C GLY A 354 -0.45 26.62 7.05
N ARG A 355 0.08 25.75 7.92
CA ARG A 355 0.86 24.56 7.54
C ARG A 355 -0.02 23.33 7.32
N VAL A 356 -1.04 23.49 6.48
CA VAL A 356 -2.00 22.44 6.11
C VAL A 356 -1.74 21.97 4.69
N TYR A 357 -1.52 20.67 4.51
CA TYR A 357 -1.21 20.07 3.22
C TYR A 357 -2.10 18.85 2.96
N ASN A 358 -2.51 18.69 1.71
CA ASN A 358 -3.31 17.54 1.30
C ASN A 358 -2.72 16.85 0.07
N ASN A 359 -2.90 15.54 -0.03
CA ASN A 359 -2.36 14.68 -1.09
C ASN A 359 -3.28 14.60 -2.33
N ASN A 360 -4.00 15.67 -2.63
CA ASN A 360 -5.04 15.72 -3.67
C ASN A 360 -4.68 16.65 -4.84
N ARG A 361 -3.41 17.08 -4.97
CA ARG A 361 -2.95 17.97 -6.06
C ARG A 361 -3.26 17.43 -7.45
N ARG A 362 -3.23 16.11 -7.60
CA ARG A 362 -3.44 15.41 -8.87
C ARG A 362 -4.76 14.66 -8.86
N THR A 363 -5.81 15.37 -8.49
CA THR A 363 -7.20 14.88 -8.59
C THR A 363 -7.79 15.33 -9.92
N ASN A 364 -8.29 14.39 -10.72
CA ASN A 364 -8.89 14.71 -12.01
C ASN A 364 -10.36 15.16 -11.85
N ALA A 365 -10.98 15.60 -12.95
CA ALA A 365 -12.37 16.10 -12.94
C ALA A 365 -13.42 15.06 -12.49
N GLN A 366 -13.11 13.76 -12.50
CA GLN A 366 -13.99 12.70 -12.00
C GLN A 366 -13.77 12.38 -10.51
N GLY A 367 -12.83 13.08 -9.86
CA GLY A 367 -12.46 12.86 -8.46
C GLY A 367 -11.47 11.71 -8.25
N SER A 368 -10.89 11.14 -9.32
CA SER A 368 -9.79 10.17 -9.19
C SER A 368 -8.53 10.89 -8.75
N ASN A 369 -7.84 10.37 -7.74
CA ASN A 369 -6.64 10.97 -7.20
C ASN A 369 -5.42 10.08 -7.51
N ASP A 370 -4.50 10.62 -8.30
CA ASP A 370 -3.29 9.94 -8.78
C ASP A 370 -2.33 9.51 -7.65
N TYR A 371 -2.43 10.13 -6.47
CA TYR A 371 -1.70 9.66 -5.27
C TYR A 371 -2.01 8.19 -4.95
N TRP A 372 -3.27 7.78 -5.12
CA TRP A 372 -3.70 6.40 -4.87
C TRP A 372 -3.49 5.45 -6.05
N GLU A 373 -3.02 5.98 -7.19
CA GLU A 373 -2.71 5.23 -8.39
C GLU A 373 -1.19 5.19 -8.63
N SER A 374 -0.61 6.17 -9.33
CA SER A 374 0.82 6.16 -9.62
C SER A 374 1.69 6.35 -8.37
N GLY A 375 1.17 6.97 -7.30
CA GLY A 375 1.88 7.10 -6.02
C GLY A 375 2.22 5.75 -5.37
N ALA A 376 1.47 4.69 -5.68
CA ALA A 376 1.74 3.36 -5.14
C ALA A 376 2.94 2.66 -5.79
N VAL A 377 3.25 2.97 -7.05
CA VAL A 377 4.43 2.46 -7.78
C VAL A 377 5.58 3.47 -7.83
N ARG A 378 5.33 4.69 -7.34
CA ARG A 378 6.32 5.78 -7.18
C ARG A 378 6.38 6.30 -5.74
N PRO A 379 6.69 5.43 -4.76
CA PRO A 379 6.84 5.85 -3.36
C PRO A 379 7.99 6.86 -3.18
N ASP A 380 8.98 6.86 -4.08
CA ASP A 380 10.05 7.87 -4.09
C ASP A 380 9.52 9.30 -4.30
N LEU A 381 8.50 9.47 -5.15
CA LEU A 381 7.86 10.77 -5.37
C LEU A 381 7.02 11.21 -4.16
N VAL A 382 6.27 10.27 -3.56
CA VAL A 382 5.49 10.53 -2.35
C VAL A 382 6.40 10.97 -1.21
N LEU A 383 7.51 10.26 -0.99
CA LEU A 383 8.48 10.61 0.05
C LEU A 383 9.18 11.95 -0.24
N SER A 384 9.46 12.25 -1.51
CA SER A 384 10.03 13.56 -1.90
C SER A 384 9.12 14.73 -1.53
N ASP A 385 7.81 14.59 -1.73
CA ASP A 385 6.84 15.61 -1.31
C ASP A 385 6.81 15.80 0.21
N LEU A 386 6.79 14.70 0.97
CA LEU A 386 6.77 14.77 2.42
C LEU A 386 8.05 15.42 2.97
N ILE A 387 9.23 15.04 2.45
CA ILE A 387 10.50 15.67 2.82
C ILE A 387 10.49 17.15 2.43
N LYS A 388 9.97 17.51 1.25
CA LYS A 388 9.87 18.91 0.83
C LYS A 388 8.98 19.75 1.74
N ILE A 389 7.88 19.18 2.23
CA ILE A 389 6.95 19.86 3.14
C ILE A 389 7.59 20.06 4.51
N LEU A 390 8.23 19.01 5.04
CA LEU A 390 8.72 18.97 6.41
C LEU A 390 10.10 19.60 6.58
N HIS A 391 10.95 19.48 5.56
CA HIS A 391 12.36 19.90 5.51
C HIS A 391 12.69 20.55 4.15
N PRO A 392 12.10 21.73 3.84
CA PRO A 392 12.19 22.34 2.52
C PRO A 392 13.62 22.62 2.03
N GLU A 393 14.58 22.74 2.96
CA GLU A 393 16.01 22.92 2.72
C GLU A 393 16.73 21.67 2.22
N LEU A 394 16.19 20.47 2.50
CA LEU A 394 16.79 19.21 2.04
C LEU A 394 16.50 18.94 0.56
N LEU A 395 15.40 19.51 0.04
CA LEU A 395 14.98 19.38 -1.36
C LEU A 395 14.58 20.74 -1.95
N PRO A 396 15.49 21.73 -2.04
CA PRO A 396 15.14 23.11 -2.37
C PRO A 396 14.50 23.25 -3.75
N SER A 397 14.95 22.46 -4.73
CA SER A 397 14.43 22.47 -6.11
C SER A 397 13.23 21.54 -6.35
N TRP A 398 12.83 20.72 -5.37
CA TRP A 398 11.70 19.81 -5.54
C TRP A 398 10.38 20.58 -5.59
N GLN A 399 9.55 20.24 -6.57
CA GLN A 399 8.19 20.73 -6.69
C GLN A 399 7.23 19.64 -6.24
N LEU A 400 6.23 20.01 -5.41
CA LEU A 400 5.26 19.05 -4.92
C LEU A 400 4.51 18.39 -6.08
N TYR A 401 4.50 17.06 -6.08
CA TYR A 401 3.93 16.25 -7.13
C TYR A 401 2.49 15.83 -6.79
N TYR A 402 2.27 15.16 -5.66
CA TYR A 402 0.96 14.71 -5.18
C TYR A 402 0.36 15.61 -4.10
N TYR A 403 1.19 16.26 -3.29
CA TYR A 403 0.74 17.15 -2.23
C TYR A 403 0.55 18.58 -2.71
N GLN A 404 -0.36 19.30 -2.07
CA GLN A 404 -0.50 20.74 -2.21
C GLN A 404 -0.77 21.38 -0.86
N TRP A 405 -0.33 22.64 -0.76
CA TRP A 405 -0.67 23.50 0.35
C TRP A 405 -2.14 23.93 0.25
N LEU A 406 -2.90 23.79 1.35
CA LEU A 406 -4.27 24.28 1.44
C LEU A 406 -4.27 25.73 1.91
N LYS A 407 -4.77 26.61 1.03
CA LYS A 407 -4.92 28.04 1.31
C LYS A 407 -6.17 28.33 2.13
#